data_AF-A0A961R8D0-F1
#
_entry.id   AF-A0A961R8D0-F1
#
_cell.length_a   1.000
_cell.length_b   1.000
_cell.length_c   1.000
_cell.angle_alpha   90.00
_cell.angle_beta   90.00
_cell.angle_gamma   90.00
#
_symmetry.space_group_name_H-M   'P 1'
#
loop_
_entity.id
_entity.type
_entity.pdbx_description
1 polymer ?
#
loop_
_entity_poly.entity_id
_entity_poly.type
_entity_poly.pdbx_seq_one_letter_code
_entity_poly.pdbx_strand_id
1 'polypeptide(L)'
;PSTPGKGLHPGQGAGAVSPALFPGRTVRDGSVLDIEWLEKSDRRAVTGASQGSGFGTRLLHMTIESQLGGKVTHCLGKDGLHCTMAISLSRAR
;
A
#
# COMPACT_ATOMS: atom_id res chain seq x y z
N PRO A 1 -8.88 51.57 24.22
CA PRO A 1 -8.07 50.33 24.33
C PRO A 1 -8.75 49.18 23.59
N SER A 2 -8.36 49.00 22.33
CA SER A 2 -9.01 48.12 21.36
C SER A 2 -8.28 46.78 21.29
N THR A 3 -9.01 45.69 21.45
CA THR A 3 -8.54 44.31 21.22
C THR A 3 -8.30 44.07 19.72
N PRO A 4 -7.17 43.49 19.29
CA PRO A 4 -7.05 42.98 17.93
C PRO A 4 -7.54 41.54 17.85
N GLY A 5 -8.43 41.31 16.89
CA GLY A 5 -9.13 40.06 16.66
C GLY A 5 -8.32 38.96 15.98
N LYS A 6 -8.95 37.78 16.00
CA LYS A 6 -8.58 36.52 15.35
C LYS A 6 -8.11 36.71 13.90
N GLY A 7 -6.89 36.25 13.61
CA GLY A 7 -6.47 35.83 12.27
C GLY A 7 -6.61 34.32 12.15
N LEU A 8 -7.72 33.85 11.57
CA LEU A 8 -7.90 32.45 11.18
C LEU A 8 -7.13 32.27 9.86
N HIS A 9 -5.97 31.62 9.89
CA HIS A 9 -5.27 31.21 8.66
C HIS A 9 -5.99 29.98 8.06
N PRO A 10 -6.51 30.03 6.83
CA PRO A 10 -6.85 28.83 6.08
C PRO A 10 -5.59 28.43 5.30
N GLY A 11 -4.80 27.51 5.85
CA GLY A 11 -3.53 27.13 5.25
C GLY A 11 -3.26 25.65 5.44
N GLN A 12 -3.37 24.91 4.34
CA GLN A 12 -3.02 23.50 4.17
C GLN A 12 -4.11 22.51 4.57
N GLY A 13 -5.09 22.37 3.68
CA GLY A 13 -5.72 21.08 3.48
C GLY A 13 -4.64 20.07 3.15
N ALA A 14 -4.46 19.07 4.01
CA ALA A 14 -3.81 17.82 3.65
C ALA A 14 -4.66 17.22 2.52
N GLY A 15 -4.33 17.57 1.27
CA GLY A 15 -4.98 17.01 0.10
C GLY A 15 -4.83 15.50 0.19
N ALA A 16 -5.93 14.82 0.48
CA ALA A 16 -6.02 13.39 0.40
C ALA A 16 -5.67 13.02 -1.05
N VAL A 17 -4.44 12.59 -1.25
CA VAL A 17 -4.05 11.93 -2.49
C VAL A 17 -4.78 10.60 -2.46
N SER A 18 -5.82 10.47 -3.27
CA SER A 18 -6.36 9.16 -3.59
C SER A 18 -5.20 8.39 -4.23
N PRO A 19 -4.69 7.30 -3.63
CA PRO A 19 -3.77 6.44 -4.34
C PRO A 19 -4.52 5.99 -5.60
N ALA A 20 -4.02 6.41 -6.77
CA ALA A 20 -4.52 5.87 -8.01
C ALA A 20 -4.10 4.39 -7.99
N LEU A 21 -5.08 3.49 -7.84
CA LEU A 21 -4.87 2.07 -8.03
C LEU A 21 -4.62 1.87 -9.52
N PHE A 22 -3.38 1.56 -9.87
CA PHE A 22 -3.04 1.16 -11.24
C PHE A 22 -3.45 -0.30 -11.42
N PRO A 23 -3.75 -0.74 -12.67
CA PRO A 23 -4.09 -2.12 -12.91
C PRO A 23 -2.92 -3.01 -12.51
N GLY A 24 -3.06 -3.62 -11.34
CA GLY A 24 -2.26 -4.74 -10.92
C GLY A 24 -2.51 -5.93 -11.84
N ARG A 25 -1.48 -6.75 -12.06
CA ARG A 25 -1.63 -7.98 -12.84
C ARG A 25 -2.08 -9.12 -11.92
N THR A 26 -3.19 -9.74 -12.26
CA THR A 26 -3.59 -11.02 -11.65
C THR A 26 -3.45 -12.13 -12.68
N VAL A 27 -2.59 -13.12 -12.42
CA VAL A 27 -2.42 -14.31 -13.27
C VAL A 27 -2.82 -15.53 -12.47
N ARG A 28 -3.63 -16.40 -13.08
CA ARG A 28 -3.95 -17.71 -12.53
C ARG A 28 -3.43 -18.77 -13.49
N ASP A 29 -2.49 -19.56 -13.03
CA ASP A 29 -2.05 -20.78 -13.72
C ASP A 29 -2.32 -21.96 -12.80
N GLY A 30 -3.40 -22.72 -13.07
CA GLY A 30 -3.77 -24.02 -12.50
C GLY A 30 -3.60 -24.24 -10.98
N SER A 31 -2.36 -24.17 -10.52
CA SER A 31 -1.88 -24.31 -9.14
C SER A 31 -1.55 -23.01 -8.41
N VAL A 32 -1.37 -21.87 -9.06
CA VAL A 32 -0.90 -20.61 -8.45
C VAL A 32 -1.73 -19.41 -8.91
N LEU A 33 -1.99 -18.50 -7.97
CA LEU A 33 -2.55 -17.16 -8.19
C LEU A 33 -1.46 -16.13 -7.88
N ASP A 34 -0.98 -15.45 -8.91
CA ASP A 34 -0.06 -14.32 -8.79
C ASP A 34 -0.84 -13.02 -8.86
N ILE A 35 -0.60 -12.12 -7.90
CA ILE A 35 -1.21 -10.81 -7.80
C ILE A 35 -0.09 -9.77 -7.66
N GLU A 36 -0.07 -8.80 -8.56
CA GLU A 36 0.78 -7.62 -8.47
C GLU A 36 -0.10 -6.42 -8.07
N TRP A 37 0.33 -5.65 -7.07
CA TRP A 37 -0.31 -4.41 -6.64
C TRP A 37 0.69 -3.28 -6.75
N LEU A 38 0.37 -2.31 -7.62
CA LEU A 38 1.17 -1.12 -7.87
C LEU A 38 0.40 0.13 -7.45
N GLU A 39 1.02 0.93 -6.58
CA GLU A 39 0.59 2.30 -6.32
C GLU A 39 1.65 3.25 -6.86
N LYS A 40 1.24 4.23 -7.68
CA LYS A 40 2.15 5.30 -8.09
C LYS A 40 1.86 6.58 -7.32
N SER A 41 2.92 7.25 -6.91
CA SER A 41 2.87 8.59 -6.33
C SER A 41 3.72 9.51 -7.18
N ASP A 42 3.15 10.64 -7.60
CA ASP A 42 3.85 11.74 -8.28
C ASP A 42 4.73 12.55 -7.30
N ARG A 43 4.43 12.45 -6.01
CA ARG A 43 5.27 12.97 -4.93
C ARG A 43 6.32 11.93 -4.55
N ARG A 44 7.56 12.39 -4.33
CA ARG A 44 8.64 11.57 -3.78
C ARG A 44 8.09 10.81 -2.58
N ALA A 45 8.00 9.48 -2.68
CA ALA A 45 7.52 8.64 -1.59
C ALA A 45 8.22 9.07 -0.30
N VAL A 46 7.45 9.37 0.75
CA VAL A 46 8.01 9.83 2.02
C VAL A 46 8.98 8.75 2.48
N THR A 47 10.28 9.04 2.37
CA THR A 47 11.38 8.10 2.66
C THR A 47 11.49 7.74 4.14
N GLY A 48 10.50 8.14 4.96
CA GLY A 48 10.36 7.83 6.38
C GLY A 48 9.17 6.94 6.72
N ALA A 49 8.33 6.52 5.75
CA ALA A 49 7.38 5.44 6.00
C ALA A 49 8.20 4.17 6.26
N SER A 50 8.06 3.60 7.47
CA SER A 50 8.90 2.49 7.93
C SER A 50 8.94 1.38 6.89
N GLN A 51 10.13 0.87 6.62
CA GLN A 51 10.36 -0.27 5.73
C GLN A 51 9.77 -1.57 6.30
N GLY A 52 8.44 -1.65 6.38
CA GLY A 52 7.73 -2.91 6.51
C GLY A 52 7.35 -3.35 7.93
N SER A 53 6.71 -2.50 8.74
CA SER A 53 6.13 -2.99 10.02
C SER A 53 4.79 -2.40 10.42
N GLY A 54 4.12 -1.67 9.52
CA GLY A 54 2.77 -1.17 9.78
C GLY A 54 1.74 -2.29 9.92
N PHE A 55 0.59 -1.97 10.52
CA PHE A 55 -0.53 -2.90 10.66
C PHE A 55 -0.93 -3.54 9.31
N GLY A 56 -0.99 -2.75 8.24
CA GLY A 56 -1.30 -3.24 6.90
C GLY A 56 -0.30 -4.29 6.38
N THR A 57 1.00 -4.04 6.54
CA THR A 57 2.05 -5.02 6.21
C THR A 57 1.87 -6.30 7.01
N ARG A 58 1.65 -6.20 8.33
CA ARG A 58 1.44 -7.37 9.19
C ARG A 58 0.22 -8.18 8.79
N LEU A 59 -0.88 -7.51 8.44
CA LEU A 59 -2.10 -8.16 7.96
C LEU A 59 -1.84 -8.93 6.66
N LEU A 60 -1.13 -8.32 5.70
CA LEU A 60 -0.76 -8.98 4.44
C LEU A 60 0.07 -10.24 4.67
N HIS A 61 1.13 -10.16 5.49
CA HIS A 61 1.94 -11.33 5.81
C HIS A 61 1.13 -12.42 6.51
N MET A 62 0.28 -12.06 7.49
CA MET A 62 -0.55 -13.04 8.21
C MET A 62 -1.54 -13.74 7.28
N THR A 63 -2.24 -12.99 6.42
CA THR A 63 -3.24 -13.57 5.52
C THR A 63 -2.58 -14.37 4.41
N ILE A 64 -1.62 -13.80 3.68
CA ILE A 64 -1.05 -14.48 2.52
C ILE A 64 -0.11 -15.62 2.93
N GLU A 65 0.83 -15.38 3.85
CA GLU A 65 1.85 -16.37 4.17
C GLU A 65 1.32 -17.42 5.16
N SER A 66 0.68 -16.99 6.25
CA SER A 66 0.24 -17.94 7.28
C SER A 66 -1.06 -18.66 6.93
N GLN A 67 -2.08 -17.95 6.46
CA GLN A 67 -3.39 -18.56 6.19
C GLN A 67 -3.43 -19.24 4.82
N LEU A 68 -2.97 -18.54 3.78
CA LEU A 68 -3.03 -19.05 2.41
C LEU A 68 -1.79 -19.87 2.00
N GLY A 69 -0.72 -19.86 2.81
CA GLY A 69 0.52 -20.58 2.47
C GLY A 69 1.24 -20.01 1.26
N GLY A 70 1.01 -18.73 0.95
CA GLY A 70 1.61 -17.99 -0.15
C GLY A 70 2.91 -17.27 0.24
N LYS A 71 3.33 -16.35 -0.62
CA LYS A 71 4.47 -15.46 -0.39
C LYS A 71 4.07 -14.02 -0.68
N VAL A 72 4.54 -13.09 0.14
CA VAL A 72 4.42 -11.64 -0.08
C VAL A 72 5.82 -11.05 -0.25
N THR A 73 6.00 -10.21 -1.27
CA THR A 73 7.13 -9.28 -1.30
C THR A 73 6.62 -7.88 -1.55
N HIS A 74 7.21 -6.88 -0.92
CA HIS A 74 6.85 -5.50 -1.17
C HIS A 74 8.07 -4.59 -1.05
N CYS A 75 8.08 -3.54 -1.85
CA CYS A 75 9.08 -2.48 -1.76
C CYS A 75 8.43 -1.12 -1.96
N LEU A 76 8.81 -0.16 -1.10
CA LEU A 76 8.46 1.23 -1.28
C LEU A 76 9.60 1.91 -2.04
N GLY A 77 9.38 2.15 -3.33
CA GLY A 77 10.33 2.79 -4.23
C GLY A 77 10.04 4.27 -4.42
N LYS A 78 10.91 4.93 -5.19
CA LYS A 78 10.73 6.34 -5.61
C LYS A 78 9.40 6.58 -6.36
N ASP A 79 8.93 5.56 -7.06
CA ASP A 79 7.74 5.61 -7.92
C ASP A 79 6.46 5.19 -7.16
N GLY A 80 6.57 4.79 -5.89
CA GLY A 80 5.46 4.33 -5.05
C GLY A 80 5.64 2.89 -4.55
N LEU A 81 4.54 2.24 -4.17
CA LEU A 81 4.53 0.88 -3.64
C LEU A 81 4.48 -0.14 -4.78
N HIS A 82 5.35 -1.14 -4.72
CA HIS A 82 5.24 -2.36 -5.50
C HIS A 82 5.11 -3.53 -4.55
N CYS A 83 3.99 -4.23 -4.58
CA CYS A 83 3.72 -5.43 -3.81
C CYS A 83 3.40 -6.59 -4.76
N THR A 84 3.98 -7.76 -4.52
CA THR A 84 3.64 -9.00 -5.23
C THR A 84 3.26 -10.08 -4.24
N MET A 85 2.25 -10.86 -4.63
CA MET A 85 1.72 -11.97 -3.86
C MET A 85 1.62 -13.19 -4.75
N ALA A 86 2.09 -14.34 -4.27
CA ALA A 86 1.94 -15.63 -4.94
C ALA A 86 1.23 -16.60 -4.00
N ILE A 87 0.07 -17.11 -4.39
CA ILE A 87 -0.79 -17.95 -3.56
C ILE A 87 -0.96 -19.32 -4.22
N SER A 88 -0.65 -20.40 -3.50
CA SER A 88 -0.94 -21.74 -3.97
C SER A 88 -2.44 -22.05 -3.88
N LEU A 89 -3.06 -22.41 -5.00
CA LEU A 89 -4.46 -22.77 -5.09
C LEU A 89 -4.74 -24.23 -4.69
N SER A 90 -3.70 -25.03 -4.46
CA SER A 90 -3.84 -26.43 -4.04
C SER A 90 -4.56 -26.59 -2.69
N ARG A 91 -4.52 -25.56 -1.85
CA ARG A 91 -5.09 -25.54 -0.50
C ARG A 91 -6.54 -25.00 -0.44
N ALA A 92 -7.05 -24.43 -1.53
CA ALA A 92 -8.39 -23.82 -1.60
C ALA A 92 -9.51 -24.84 -1.90
N ARG A 93 -9.32 -26.10 -1.48
CA ARG A 93 -10.29 -27.19 -1.69
C ARG A 93 -11.12 -27.46 -0.45
#